data_AF-A0A915IVZ1-F1
#
_entry.id   AF-A0A915IVZ1-F1
#
_cell.length_a   1.000
_cell.length_b   1.000
_cell.length_c   1.000
_cell.angle_alpha   90.00
_cell.angle_beta   90.00
_cell.angle_gamma   90.00
#
_symmetry.space_group_name_H-M   'P 1'
#
loop_
_entity.id
_entity.type
_entity.pdbx_description
1 polymer ?
#
loop_
_entity_poly.entity_id
_entity_poly.type
_entity_poly.pdbx_seq_one_letter_code
_entity_poly.pdbx_strand_id
1 'polypeptide(L)'
;FLVASFGEYFCYLLARNHSVRLVPYSDRSKFLRVLIVADPQIIGFNDAIFPINYLNMIDSDRFLRNSFHFAFTHDKPDMVIFLGDIFDEGHIAIDSQYKQYIERFRSIFSMRSTIVKVHVPGDNDLGGGDSIDLYSDDRSLKFDRFTNDRKQFSRLSFDFIDLVKVSQSDTNSLLEQLYYVVTQ
;
A
#
# COMPACT_ATOMS: atom_id res chain seq x y z
N PHE A 1 13.03 -18.90 -11.86
CA PHE A 1 11.65 -18.67 -12.33
C PHE A 1 10.70 -19.84 -12.07
N LEU A 2 10.85 -21.04 -12.66
CA LEU A 2 9.88 -22.15 -12.47
C LEU A 2 9.69 -22.58 -10.99
N VAL A 3 10.77 -22.64 -10.21
CA VAL A 3 10.74 -23.00 -8.78
C VAL A 3 10.13 -21.89 -7.91
N ALA A 4 10.42 -20.61 -8.23
CA ALA A 4 9.83 -19.46 -7.55
C ALA A 4 8.30 -19.42 -7.79
N SER A 5 7.87 -19.57 -9.05
CA SER A 5 6.43 -19.63 -9.38
C SER A 5 5.71 -20.80 -8.71
N PHE A 6 6.37 -21.94 -8.49
CA PHE A 6 5.81 -23.06 -7.75
C PHE A 6 5.67 -22.76 -6.25
N GLY A 7 6.66 -22.12 -5.64
CA GLY A 7 6.61 -21.67 -4.23
C GLY A 7 5.53 -20.63 -3.98
N GLU A 8 5.40 -19.65 -4.89
CA GLU A 8 4.32 -18.66 -4.86
C GLU A 8 2.95 -19.34 -4.94
N TYR A 9 2.75 -20.20 -5.95
CA TYR A 9 1.51 -20.95 -6.14
C TYR A 9 1.16 -21.83 -4.92
N PHE A 10 2.14 -22.46 -4.31
CA PHE A 10 1.96 -23.29 -3.13
C PHE A 10 1.56 -22.47 -1.89
N CYS A 11 2.21 -21.32 -1.64
CA CYS A 11 1.81 -20.40 -0.58
C CYS A 11 0.36 -19.92 -0.78
N TYR A 12 -0.04 -19.64 -2.03
CA TYR A 12 -1.42 -19.24 -2.34
C TYR A 12 -2.43 -20.37 -2.13
N LEU A 13 -2.12 -21.60 -2.52
CA LEU A 13 -3.00 -22.75 -2.29
C LEU A 13 -3.21 -23.03 -0.80
N LEU A 14 -2.16 -22.89 0.00
CA LEU A 14 -2.26 -23.00 1.46
C LEU A 14 -3.11 -21.86 2.03
N ALA A 15 -2.84 -20.61 1.63
CA ALA A 15 -3.61 -19.45 2.08
C ALA A 15 -5.11 -19.57 1.71
N ARG A 16 -5.44 -20.04 0.50
CA ARG A 16 -6.82 -20.28 0.06
C ARG A 16 -7.56 -21.28 0.95
N ASN A 17 -6.91 -22.38 1.32
CA ASN A 17 -7.54 -23.43 2.13
C ASN A 17 -7.58 -23.09 3.63
N HIS A 18 -6.71 -22.18 4.09
CA HIS A 18 -6.72 -21.63 5.44
C HIS A 18 -7.48 -20.30 5.57
N SER A 19 -7.98 -19.74 4.46
CA SER A 19 -8.79 -18.54 4.46
C SER A 19 -10.05 -18.80 5.28
N VAL A 20 -10.21 -18.02 6.34
CA VAL A 20 -11.40 -18.04 7.19
C VAL A 20 -12.62 -17.97 6.29
N ARG A 21 -13.57 -18.88 6.50
CA ARG A 21 -14.84 -18.92 5.76
C ARG A 21 -15.46 -17.52 5.82
N LEU A 22 -15.36 -16.77 4.72
CA LEU A 22 -15.87 -15.41 4.66
C LEU A 22 -17.35 -15.45 5.04
N VAL A 23 -17.73 -14.63 6.03
CA VAL A 23 -19.12 -14.52 6.47
C VAL A 23 -19.96 -14.20 5.23
N PRO A 24 -21.00 -15.00 4.92
CA PRO A 24 -21.84 -14.76 3.77
C PRO A 24 -22.34 -13.33 3.78
N TYR A 25 -22.23 -12.68 2.63
CA TYR A 25 -22.55 -11.29 2.42
C TYR A 25 -24.06 -11.07 2.58
N SER A 26 -24.51 -10.85 3.82
CA SER A 26 -25.93 -10.81 4.15
C SER A 26 -26.51 -9.40 4.13
N ASP A 27 -25.67 -8.35 4.16
CA ASP A 27 -26.11 -6.96 3.98
C ASP A 27 -24.91 -5.99 3.77
N ARG A 28 -24.87 -5.21 2.67
CA ARG A 28 -23.80 -4.19 2.46
C ARG A 28 -23.84 -3.06 3.47
N SER A 29 -25.01 -2.79 4.05
CA SER A 29 -25.18 -1.70 5.03
C SER A 29 -24.58 -2.03 6.39
N LYS A 30 -24.36 -3.32 6.69
CA LYS A 30 -23.92 -3.78 8.02
C LYS A 30 -22.50 -4.34 8.06
N PHE A 31 -21.86 -4.48 6.90
CA PHE A 31 -20.55 -5.11 6.80
C PHE A 31 -19.63 -4.33 5.86
N LEU A 32 -18.41 -4.10 6.32
CA LEU A 32 -17.33 -3.51 5.55
C LEU A 32 -16.21 -4.54 5.41
N ARG A 33 -15.78 -4.81 4.18
CA ARG A 33 -14.57 -5.62 3.94
C ARG A 33 -13.41 -4.72 3.57
N VAL A 34 -12.38 -4.75 4.41
CA VAL A 34 -11.13 -4.03 4.22
C VAL A 34 -10.04 -5.03 3.91
N LEU A 35 -9.34 -4.83 2.79
CA LEU A 35 -8.10 -5.53 2.48
C LEU A 35 -6.94 -4.64 2.90
N ILE A 36 -6.07 -5.14 3.78
CA ILE A 36 -4.88 -4.43 4.23
C ILE A 36 -3.68 -5.02 3.48
N VAL A 37 -2.90 -4.15 2.84
CA VAL A 37 -1.65 -4.46 2.17
C VAL A 37 -0.55 -3.76 2.95
N ALA A 38 0.21 -4.51 3.74
CA ALA A 38 1.30 -3.96 4.54
C ALA A 38 2.64 -4.23 3.85
N ASP A 39 3.56 -3.27 3.94
CA ASP A 39 4.97 -3.42 3.59
C ASP A 39 5.23 -4.04 2.19
N PRO A 40 4.64 -3.49 1.11
CA PRO A 40 4.82 -4.07 -0.21
C PRO A 40 6.23 -3.85 -0.80
N GLN A 41 6.99 -2.85 -0.32
CA GLN A 41 8.38 -2.56 -0.67
C GLN A 41 8.68 -2.70 -2.17
N ILE A 42 8.08 -1.85 -3.00
CA ILE A 42 8.37 -1.84 -4.43
C ILE A 42 9.85 -1.49 -4.62
N ILE A 43 10.63 -2.50 -5.03
CA ILE A 43 12.09 -2.44 -5.18
C ILE A 43 12.50 -1.29 -6.10
N GLY A 44 13.49 -0.52 -5.64
CA GLY A 44 14.05 0.62 -6.33
C GLY A 44 15.00 0.30 -7.50
N PHE A 45 15.53 1.36 -8.12
CA PHE A 45 16.55 1.23 -9.15
C PHE A 45 17.98 1.19 -8.57
N ASN A 46 18.20 1.62 -7.32
CA ASN A 46 19.55 1.80 -6.77
C ASN A 46 20.10 0.60 -5.97
N ASP A 47 19.32 -0.48 -5.84
CA ASP A 47 19.60 -1.59 -4.90
C ASP A 47 20.75 -2.53 -5.29
N ALA A 48 20.92 -2.86 -6.59
CA ALA A 48 21.88 -3.87 -7.03
C ALA A 48 22.47 -3.61 -8.42
N ILE A 49 23.55 -4.33 -8.74
CA ILE A 49 24.25 -4.25 -10.03
C ILE A 49 23.35 -4.81 -11.15
N PHE A 50 23.31 -4.12 -12.29
CA PHE A 50 22.67 -4.63 -13.50
C PHE A 50 23.33 -5.94 -13.98
N PRO A 51 22.58 -6.99 -14.35
CA PRO A 51 21.12 -7.06 -14.55
C PRO A 51 20.33 -7.63 -13.35
N ILE A 52 20.99 -7.91 -12.23
CA ILE A 52 20.38 -8.59 -11.07
C ILE A 52 19.23 -7.76 -10.51
N ASN A 53 19.41 -6.44 -10.37
CA ASN A 53 18.36 -5.57 -9.85
C ASN A 53 17.07 -5.65 -10.69
N TYR A 54 17.23 -5.61 -12.02
CA TYR A 54 16.09 -5.67 -12.93
C TYR A 54 15.32 -7.00 -12.84
N LEU A 55 16.04 -8.12 -12.65
CA LEU A 55 15.40 -9.42 -12.47
C LEU A 55 14.66 -9.50 -11.14
N ASN A 56 15.25 -9.02 -10.05
CA ASN A 56 14.60 -8.96 -8.74
C ASN A 56 13.35 -8.09 -8.77
N MET A 57 13.43 -6.94 -9.44
CA MET A 57 12.32 -6.03 -9.65
C MET A 57 11.15 -6.70 -10.37
N ILE A 58 11.40 -7.41 -11.48
CA ILE A 58 10.36 -8.13 -12.21
C ILE A 58 9.75 -9.25 -11.36
N ASP A 59 10.58 -10.00 -10.64
CA ASP A 59 10.12 -11.13 -9.84
C ASP A 59 9.23 -10.65 -8.68
N SER A 60 9.67 -9.60 -7.97
CA SER A 60 8.90 -8.95 -6.91
C SER A 60 7.59 -8.34 -7.42
N ASP A 61 7.63 -7.58 -8.53
CA ASP A 61 6.42 -7.00 -9.13
C ASP A 61 5.40 -8.06 -9.54
N ARG A 62 5.88 -9.20 -10.06
CA ARG A 62 5.02 -10.33 -10.43
C ARG A 62 4.41 -10.96 -9.17
N PHE A 63 5.21 -11.19 -8.14
CA PHE A 63 4.76 -11.77 -6.89
C PHE A 63 3.67 -10.90 -6.22
N LEU A 64 3.94 -9.61 -6.04
CA LEU A 64 3.00 -8.65 -5.45
C LEU A 64 1.69 -8.58 -6.25
N ARG A 65 1.79 -8.51 -7.59
CA ARG A 65 0.62 -8.45 -8.48
C ARG A 65 -0.24 -9.69 -8.34
N ASN A 66 0.37 -10.87 -8.35
CA ASN A 66 -0.36 -12.13 -8.23
C ASN A 66 -1.01 -12.23 -6.84
N SER A 67 -0.24 -12.01 -5.77
CA SER A 67 -0.72 -11.99 -4.38
C SER A 67 -1.93 -11.09 -4.22
N PHE A 68 -1.79 -9.83 -4.65
CA PHE A 68 -2.85 -8.84 -4.54
C PHE A 68 -4.07 -9.24 -5.38
N HIS A 69 -3.87 -9.67 -6.63
CA HIS A 69 -4.97 -10.08 -7.49
C HIS A 69 -5.78 -11.23 -6.88
N PHE A 70 -5.11 -12.24 -6.32
CA PHE A 70 -5.79 -13.35 -5.65
C PHE A 70 -6.56 -12.88 -4.42
N ALA A 71 -5.94 -12.16 -3.50
CA ALA A 71 -6.61 -11.64 -2.30
C ALA A 71 -7.81 -10.75 -2.68
N PHE A 72 -7.61 -9.81 -3.60
CA PHE A 72 -8.63 -8.87 -4.04
C PHE A 72 -9.82 -9.55 -4.73
N THR A 73 -9.58 -10.55 -5.59
CA THR A 73 -10.66 -11.27 -6.30
C THR A 73 -11.39 -12.27 -5.41
N HIS A 74 -10.68 -12.88 -4.46
CA HIS A 74 -11.24 -13.81 -3.49
C HIS A 74 -12.12 -13.07 -2.47
N ASP A 75 -11.55 -12.06 -1.79
CA ASP A 75 -12.20 -11.41 -0.65
C ASP A 75 -13.21 -10.33 -1.07
N LYS A 76 -13.06 -9.81 -2.31
CA LYS A 76 -13.92 -8.78 -2.90
C LYS A 76 -14.10 -7.59 -1.94
N PRO A 77 -13.00 -6.94 -1.52
CA PRO A 77 -13.07 -5.86 -0.55
C PRO A 77 -13.85 -4.66 -1.10
N ASP A 78 -14.36 -3.86 -0.17
CA ASP A 78 -14.97 -2.55 -0.44
C ASP A 78 -13.92 -1.42 -0.29
N MET A 79 -12.86 -1.67 0.48
CA MET A 79 -11.71 -0.78 0.68
C MET A 79 -10.38 -1.52 0.65
N VAL A 80 -9.32 -0.86 0.18
CA VAL A 80 -7.93 -1.29 0.33
C VAL A 80 -7.15 -0.24 1.12
N ILE A 81 -6.39 -0.68 2.14
CA ILE A 81 -5.47 0.17 2.91
C ILE A 81 -4.05 -0.31 2.65
N PHE A 82 -3.19 0.57 2.15
CA PHE A 82 -1.74 0.36 2.08
C PHE A 82 -1.11 0.91 3.35
N LEU A 83 -0.45 0.05 4.11
CA LEU A 83 0.06 0.36 5.44
C LEU A 83 1.58 0.30 5.45
N GLY A 84 2.21 1.45 5.24
CA GLY A 84 3.66 1.64 5.33
C GLY A 84 4.44 1.09 4.13
N ASP A 85 5.67 1.59 4.01
CA ASP A 85 6.76 1.12 3.15
C ASP A 85 6.31 0.67 1.78
N ILE A 86 5.61 1.59 1.11
CA ILE A 86 5.06 1.34 -0.22
C ILE A 86 6.21 1.17 -1.22
N PHE A 87 7.22 2.05 -1.09
CA PHE A 87 8.43 2.04 -1.89
C PHE A 87 9.63 1.73 -1.01
N ASP A 88 10.52 0.89 -1.51
CA ASP A 88 11.77 0.52 -0.83
C ASP A 88 12.73 1.72 -0.69
N GLU A 89 12.75 2.63 -1.67
CA GLU A 89 13.61 3.81 -1.66
C GLU A 89 12.88 5.13 -1.94
N GLY A 90 11.60 5.22 -1.54
CA GLY A 90 10.76 6.39 -1.79
C GLY A 90 11.38 7.71 -1.30
N HIS A 91 12.05 7.67 -0.14
CA HIS A 91 12.65 8.82 0.53
C HIS A 91 13.90 9.40 -0.17
N ILE A 92 14.62 8.61 -0.97
CA ILE A 92 15.80 9.06 -1.75
C ILE A 92 15.54 9.20 -3.25
N ALA A 93 14.38 8.79 -3.73
CA ALA A 93 14.05 8.84 -5.15
C ALA A 93 13.99 10.27 -5.70
N ILE A 94 14.63 10.50 -6.84
CA ILE A 94 14.40 11.71 -7.65
C ILE A 94 13.01 11.63 -8.33
N ASP A 95 12.45 12.76 -8.74
CA ASP A 95 11.09 12.82 -9.29
C ASP A 95 10.82 11.85 -10.45
N SER A 96 11.80 11.64 -11.33
CA SER A 96 11.67 10.71 -12.46
C SER A 96 11.67 9.24 -12.04
N GLN A 97 12.40 8.87 -10.99
CA GLN A 97 12.38 7.54 -10.39
C GLN A 97 11.07 7.32 -9.64
N TYR A 98 10.68 8.29 -8.81
CA TYR A 98 9.45 8.24 -8.03
C TYR A 98 8.21 8.08 -8.94
N LYS A 99 8.18 8.79 -10.07
CA LYS A 99 7.12 8.61 -11.08
C LYS A 99 7.04 7.17 -11.60
N GLN A 100 8.19 6.54 -11.89
CA GLN A 100 8.22 5.14 -12.34
C GLN A 100 7.75 4.19 -11.23
N TYR A 101 8.07 4.47 -9.97
CA TYR A 101 7.58 3.68 -8.84
C TYR A 101 6.06 3.77 -8.71
N ILE A 102 5.49 4.97 -8.89
CA ILE A 102 4.03 5.15 -8.91
C ILE A 102 3.39 4.39 -10.08
N GLU A 103 3.98 4.42 -11.27
CA GLU A 103 3.47 3.68 -12.44
C GLU A 103 3.50 2.17 -12.20
N ARG A 104 4.57 1.65 -11.59
CA ARG A 104 4.69 0.25 -11.17
C ARG A 104 3.66 -0.10 -10.10
N PHE A 105 3.53 0.71 -9.05
CA PHE A 105 2.50 0.56 -8.02
C PHE A 105 1.10 0.43 -8.61
N ARG A 106 0.72 1.35 -9.52
CA ARG A 106 -0.59 1.33 -10.19
C ARG A 106 -0.79 0.09 -11.05
N SER A 107 0.28 -0.40 -11.66
CA SER A 107 0.26 -1.62 -12.45
C SER A 107 0.07 -2.85 -11.55
N ILE A 108 0.86 -2.98 -10.49
CA ILE A 108 0.86 -4.10 -9.55
C ILE A 108 -0.49 -4.19 -8.82
N PHE A 109 -0.92 -3.08 -8.23
CA PHE A 109 -2.14 -2.98 -7.43
C PHE A 109 -3.32 -2.44 -8.25
N SER A 110 -3.52 -3.01 -9.43
CA SER A 110 -4.63 -2.63 -10.31
C SER A 110 -5.97 -3.07 -9.72
N MET A 111 -6.87 -2.10 -9.57
CA MET A 111 -8.20 -2.32 -8.99
C MET A 111 -9.23 -1.37 -9.60
N ARG A 112 -10.51 -1.73 -9.51
CA ARG A 112 -11.62 -0.90 -10.00
C ARG A 112 -11.62 0.47 -9.31
N SER A 113 -11.94 1.53 -10.06
CA SER A 113 -11.93 2.91 -9.56
C SER A 113 -12.93 3.19 -8.43
N THR A 114 -13.91 2.29 -8.23
CA THR A 114 -14.92 2.37 -7.16
C THR A 114 -14.40 1.89 -5.80
N ILE A 115 -13.21 1.28 -5.74
CA ILE A 115 -12.58 0.90 -4.47
C ILE A 115 -12.01 2.13 -3.79
N VAL A 116 -12.34 2.30 -2.52
CA VAL A 116 -11.66 3.27 -1.67
C VAL A 116 -10.25 2.78 -1.39
N LYS A 117 -9.27 3.67 -1.59
CA LYS A 117 -7.85 3.40 -1.31
C LYS A 117 -7.34 4.38 -0.28
N VAL A 118 -6.71 3.85 0.76
CA VAL A 118 -6.00 4.63 1.78
C VAL A 118 -4.52 4.26 1.70
N HIS A 119 -3.65 5.25 1.83
CA HIS A 119 -2.20 5.03 1.88
C HIS A 119 -1.67 5.71 3.13
N VAL A 120 -0.97 4.92 3.94
CA VAL A 120 -0.26 5.37 5.13
C VAL A 120 1.23 5.23 4.80
N PRO A 121 2.03 6.31 4.90
CA PRO A 121 3.45 6.24 4.63
C PRO A 121 4.19 5.45 5.70
N GLY A 122 5.26 4.76 5.32
CA GLY A 122 6.27 4.22 6.24
C GLY A 122 7.56 5.05 6.24
N ASP A 123 8.61 4.52 6.86
CA ASP A 123 9.91 5.18 6.92
C ASP A 123 10.65 5.12 5.58
N ASN A 124 10.49 4.07 4.78
CA ASN A 124 11.11 4.03 3.45
C ASN A 124 10.45 5.01 2.46
N ASP A 125 9.21 5.42 2.72
CA ASP A 125 8.47 6.38 1.91
C ASP A 125 8.86 7.84 2.21
N LEU A 126 9.06 8.20 3.49
CA LEU A 126 9.28 9.58 3.95
C LEU A 126 10.67 9.84 4.56
N GLY A 127 11.40 8.79 4.90
CA GLY A 127 12.62 8.81 5.70
C GLY A 127 12.32 8.84 7.21
N GLY A 128 12.97 7.98 7.98
CA GLY A 128 12.86 7.99 9.44
C GLY A 128 13.33 6.69 10.10
N GLY A 129 14.62 6.62 10.47
CA GLY A 129 15.19 5.46 11.15
C GLY A 129 16.55 5.74 11.77
N ASP A 130 17.53 6.20 10.98
CA ASP A 130 18.94 6.29 11.43
C ASP A 130 19.74 7.51 10.94
N SER A 131 19.13 8.50 10.26
CA SER A 131 19.83 9.71 9.82
C SER A 131 19.13 10.98 10.29
N ILE A 132 19.95 11.95 10.70
CA ILE A 132 19.58 13.27 11.23
C ILE A 132 18.74 14.12 10.25
N ASP A 133 18.58 13.68 8.99
CA ASP A 133 17.65 14.25 8.02
C ASP A 133 16.22 13.76 8.24
N LEU A 134 15.67 14.21 9.36
CA LEU A 134 14.25 14.20 9.73
C LEU A 134 13.40 14.54 8.50
N TYR A 135 12.35 13.74 8.27
CA TYR A 135 11.14 14.07 7.49
C TYR A 135 11.19 15.44 6.79
N SER A 136 11.78 15.50 5.60
CA SER A 136 11.83 16.76 4.85
C SER A 136 10.46 17.05 4.25
N ASP A 137 10.03 18.32 4.27
CA ASP A 137 8.78 18.76 3.65
C ASP A 137 8.65 18.29 2.19
N ASP A 138 9.75 18.22 1.43
CA ASP A 138 9.74 17.74 0.04
C ASP A 138 9.26 16.27 -0.08
N ARG A 139 9.72 15.39 0.80
CA ARG A 139 9.34 13.96 0.81
C ARG A 139 7.86 13.79 1.16
N SER A 140 7.39 14.50 2.20
CA SER A 140 5.97 14.51 2.55
C SER A 140 5.12 15.07 1.41
N LEU A 141 5.58 16.14 0.74
CA LEU A 141 4.90 16.68 -0.44
C LEU A 141 4.90 15.70 -1.63
N LYS A 142 5.96 14.92 -1.84
CA LYS A 142 6.00 13.86 -2.86
C LYS A 142 4.97 12.78 -2.58
N PHE A 143 4.92 12.29 -1.34
CA PHE A 143 3.94 11.29 -0.93
C PHE A 143 2.50 11.82 -1.00
N ASP A 144 2.29 13.08 -0.59
CA ASP A 144 1.00 13.74 -0.73
C ASP A 144 0.59 13.88 -2.20
N ARG A 145 1.51 14.22 -3.12
CA ARG A 145 1.19 14.23 -4.57
C ARG A 145 0.78 12.86 -5.07
N PHE A 146 1.50 11.81 -4.66
CA PHE A 146 1.16 10.42 -5.00
C PHE A 146 -0.26 10.06 -4.56
N THR A 147 -0.65 10.46 -3.35
CA THR A 147 -1.93 10.07 -2.76
C THR A 147 -3.10 11.00 -3.10
N ASN A 148 -2.84 12.28 -3.38
CA ASN A 148 -3.86 13.28 -3.71
C ASN A 148 -4.42 13.17 -5.13
N ASP A 149 -3.76 12.41 -6.02
CA ASP A 149 -4.23 12.18 -7.40
C ASP A 149 -5.66 11.58 -7.46
N ARG A 150 -6.15 11.04 -6.33
CA ARG A 150 -7.57 10.79 -6.07
C ARG A 150 -7.92 11.10 -4.62
N LYS A 151 -8.02 12.39 -4.26
CA LYS A 151 -8.49 12.94 -2.96
C LYS A 151 -8.59 11.87 -1.85
N GLN A 152 -7.51 11.68 -1.08
CA GLN A 152 -7.64 10.95 0.18
C GLN A 152 -8.81 11.55 0.96
N PHE A 153 -9.70 10.70 1.47
CA PHE A 153 -10.90 11.16 2.18
C PHE A 153 -10.48 11.78 3.51
N SER A 154 -10.93 12.99 3.82
CA SER A 154 -10.74 13.59 5.16
C SER A 154 -11.50 12.81 6.22
N ARG A 155 -12.66 12.27 5.83
CA ARG A 155 -13.46 11.34 6.62
C ARG A 155 -14.18 10.38 5.69
N LEU A 156 -14.20 9.11 6.04
CA LEU A 156 -15.05 8.11 5.42
C LEU A 156 -15.87 7.43 6.51
N SER A 157 -17.17 7.66 6.45
CA SER A 157 -18.13 7.10 7.40
C SER A 157 -18.84 5.91 6.80
N PHE A 158 -18.77 4.79 7.48
CA PHE A 158 -19.68 3.67 7.38
C PHE A 158 -20.56 3.67 8.64
N ASP A 159 -21.77 3.13 8.55
CA ASP A 159 -22.80 3.20 9.60
C ASP A 159 -22.30 2.89 11.03
N PHE A 160 -21.23 2.10 11.18
CA PHE A 160 -20.61 1.70 12.45
C PHE A 160 -19.10 2.05 12.57
N ILE A 161 -18.47 2.57 11.52
CA ILE A 161 -17.03 2.90 11.49
C ILE A 161 -16.80 4.25 10.82
N ASP A 162 -16.13 5.15 11.51
CA ASP A 162 -15.59 6.37 10.95
C ASP A 162 -14.07 6.26 10.79
N LEU A 163 -13.60 6.38 9.56
CA LEU A 163 -12.18 6.55 9.24
C LEU A 163 -11.90 8.03 9.07
N VAL A 164 -11.06 8.60 9.93
CA VAL A 164 -10.71 10.03 9.87
C VAL A 164 -9.23 10.15 9.57
N LYS A 165 -8.90 10.93 8.53
CA LYS A 165 -7.52 11.35 8.30
C LYS A 165 -7.19 12.46 9.30
N VAL A 166 -6.28 12.19 10.22
CA VAL A 166 -5.74 13.19 11.14
C VAL A 166 -4.39 13.64 10.61
N SER A 167 -4.29 14.92 10.25
CA SER A 167 -3.03 15.57 9.94
C SER A 167 -2.54 16.25 11.21
N GLN A 168 -1.39 15.86 11.76
CA GLN A 168 -0.74 16.62 12.83
C GLN A 168 -0.18 17.94 12.26
N SER A 169 -1.03 18.91 11.95
CA SER A 169 -0.61 20.28 11.63
C SER A 169 -0.89 21.28 12.76
N ASP A 170 -1.57 20.85 13.83
CA ASP A 170 -1.99 21.75 14.93
C ASP A 170 -1.05 21.72 16.15
N THR A 171 0.00 20.90 16.12
CA THR A 171 1.09 20.91 17.10
C THR A 171 2.40 20.97 16.35
N ASN A 172 3.35 21.81 16.80
CA ASN A 172 4.65 22.10 16.17
C ASN A 172 5.62 20.90 16.10
N SER A 173 5.17 19.73 15.62
CA SER A 173 5.97 18.54 15.41
C SER A 173 5.33 17.70 14.29
N LEU A 174 6.07 17.60 13.19
CA LEU A 174 6.10 16.58 12.13
C LEU A 174 4.79 15.86 11.77
N LEU A 175 4.42 16.01 10.49
CA LEU A 175 3.23 15.45 9.83
C LEU A 175 3.24 13.92 9.77
N GLU A 176 2.93 13.26 10.89
CA GLU A 176 2.45 11.88 10.84
C GLU A 176 0.98 11.88 10.35
N GLN A 177 0.73 11.21 9.23
CA GLN A 177 -0.64 10.95 8.76
C GLN A 177 -1.17 9.71 9.49
N LEU A 178 -1.89 9.94 10.58
CA LEU A 178 -2.53 8.88 11.34
C LEU A 178 -4.00 8.76 10.90
N TYR A 179 -4.42 7.54 10.60
CA TYR A 179 -5.82 7.20 10.38
C TYR A 179 -6.35 6.50 11.62
N TYR A 180 -7.35 7.09 12.28
CA TYR A 180 -8.04 6.45 13.39
C TYR A 180 -9.36 5.84 12.92
N VAL A 181 -9.67 4.66 13.45
CA VAL A 181 -10.98 4.02 13.38
C VAL A 181 -11.75 4.45 14.61
N VAL A 182 -12.79 5.26 14.44
CA VAL A 182 -13.73 5.59 15.52
C VAL A 182 -14.97 4.71 15.32
N THR A 183 -15.27 3.86 16.29
CA THR A 183 -16.50 3.07 16.34
C THR A 183 -17.54 3.84 17.16
N GLN A 184 -18.77 3.94 16.68
CA GLN A 184 -19.89 4.53 17.41
C GLN A 184 -20.52 3.51 18.39
#